data_AF-A0A382IRL2-F1
#
_entry.id   AF-A0A382IRL2-F1
#
_cell.length_a   1.000
_cell.length_b   1.000
_cell.length_c   1.000
_cell.angle_alpha   90.00
_cell.angle_beta   90.00
_cell.angle_gamma   90.00
#
_symmetry.space_group_name_H-M   'P 1'
#
loop_
_entity.id
_entity.type
_entity.pdbx_description
1 polymer ?
#
loop_
_entity_poly.entity_id
_entity_poly.type
_entity_poly.pdbx_seq_one_letter_code
_entity_poly.pdbx_strand_id
1 'polypeptide(L)'
;MPTIQVAYLLEQCWHPVPGGTGVAAVGLARALADRPDIELVGLAARHRTPPSGYLQPPIPVVHSALPRTVLYEAWHRLGRPAVDRLTGRPELVHASGGAVPVTAGPLVATIHDLSWRHRPDWATRRGRRLAESWLDDARRADRVVCP
;
A
#
# COMPACT_ATOMS: atom_id res chain seq x y z
N MET A 1 15.34 -20.47 9.19
CA MET A 1 14.31 -20.69 8.15
C MET A 1 14.59 -19.69 7.03
N PRO A 2 14.29 -19.99 5.76
CA PRO A 2 14.41 -18.97 4.71
C PRO A 2 13.47 -17.80 5.04
N THR A 3 13.98 -16.58 4.90
CA THR A 3 13.28 -15.33 5.21
C THR A 3 12.66 -14.77 3.93
N ILE A 4 11.37 -14.47 3.95
CA ILE A 4 10.66 -13.90 2.80
C ILE A 4 10.86 -12.38 2.78
N GLN A 5 11.38 -11.87 1.67
CA GLN A 5 11.56 -10.43 1.46
C GLN A 5 10.27 -9.77 0.96
N VAL A 6 9.69 -8.87 1.77
CA VAL A 6 8.38 -8.27 1.50
C VAL A 6 8.47 -6.75 1.34
N ALA A 7 8.00 -6.23 0.21
CA ALA A 7 7.72 -4.82 0.06
C ALA A 7 6.29 -4.50 0.48
N TYR A 8 6.13 -3.66 1.49
CA TYR A 8 4.84 -3.38 2.13
C TYR A 8 4.41 -1.93 1.91
N LEU A 9 3.32 -1.71 1.17
CA LEU A 9 2.83 -0.35 0.90
C LEU A 9 2.33 0.31 2.19
N LEU A 10 2.88 1.47 2.54
CA LEU A 10 2.55 2.23 3.75
C LEU A 10 2.11 3.67 3.46
N GLU A 11 1.78 3.98 2.20
CA GLU A 11 1.47 5.34 1.75
C GLU A 11 0.32 6.01 2.54
N GLN A 12 -0.64 5.23 3.03
CA GLN A 12 -1.75 5.67 3.87
C GLN A 12 -1.31 6.38 5.16
N CYS A 13 -0.10 6.12 5.68
CA CYS A 13 0.43 6.83 6.84
C CYS A 13 0.63 8.33 6.56
N TRP A 14 0.83 8.71 5.29
CA TRP A 14 1.03 10.10 4.87
C TRP A 14 -0.24 10.76 4.35
N HIS A 15 -1.38 10.07 4.31
CA HIS A 15 -2.62 10.68 3.82
C HIS A 15 -3.02 11.88 4.69
N PRO A 16 -3.68 12.93 4.13
CA PRO A 16 -3.98 14.14 4.90
C PRO A 16 -4.93 13.88 6.08
N VAL A 17 -5.80 12.89 5.92
CA VAL A 17 -6.66 12.35 6.98
C VAL A 17 -6.39 10.86 7.02
N PRO A 18 -5.37 10.41 7.77
CA PRO A 18 -5.04 9.01 7.82
C PRO A 18 -6.05 8.29 8.73
N GLY A 19 -6.89 7.47 8.11
CA GLY A 19 -7.97 6.75 8.78
C GLY A 19 -7.54 5.39 9.36
N GLY A 20 -8.54 4.56 9.66
CA GLY A 20 -8.33 3.22 10.22
C GLY A 20 -7.40 2.33 9.38
N THR A 21 -7.35 2.51 8.06
CA THR A 21 -6.41 1.82 7.16
C THR A 21 -4.95 2.10 7.52
N GLY A 22 -4.59 3.33 7.90
CA GLY A 22 -3.24 3.66 8.35
C GLY A 22 -2.88 2.95 9.64
N VAL A 23 -3.80 2.95 10.61
CA VAL A 23 -3.63 2.27 11.90
C VAL A 23 -3.50 0.76 11.70
N ALA A 24 -4.38 0.16 10.91
CA ALA A 24 -4.34 -1.27 10.59
C ALA A 24 -3.04 -1.65 9.89
N ALA A 25 -2.58 -0.84 8.94
CA ALA A 25 -1.36 -1.14 8.21
C ALA A 25 -0.10 -1.05 9.08
N VAL A 26 0.00 -0.06 9.97
CA VAL A 26 1.11 0.05 10.93
C VAL A 26 1.06 -1.08 11.95
N GLY A 27 -0.13 -1.44 12.44
CA GLY A 27 -0.31 -2.58 13.35
C GLY A 27 0.13 -3.90 12.71
N LEU A 28 -0.27 -4.14 11.46
CA LEU A 28 0.16 -5.32 10.71
C LEU A 28 1.68 -5.30 10.43
N ALA A 29 2.25 -4.14 10.09
CA ALA A 29 3.70 -4.03 9.90
C ALA A 29 4.47 -4.39 11.19
N ARG A 30 3.99 -4.00 12.38
CA ARG A 30 4.59 -4.41 13.66
C ARG A 30 4.55 -5.92 13.83
N ALA A 31 3.35 -6.50 13.67
CA ALA A 31 3.16 -7.94 13.84
C ALA A 31 3.99 -8.77 12.85
N LEU A 32 4.17 -8.30 11.61
CA LEU A 32 5.01 -8.96 10.62
C LEU A 32 6.50 -8.75 10.87
N ALA A 33 6.92 -7.59 11.39
CA ALA A 33 8.32 -7.35 11.75
C ALA A 33 8.80 -8.21 12.94
N ASP A 34 7.88 -8.62 13.82
CA ASP A 34 8.17 -9.54 14.93
C ASP A 34 8.34 -11.00 14.47
N ARG A 35 8.07 -11.30 13.18
CA ARG A 35 8.20 -12.66 12.64
C ARG A 35 9.62 -12.92 12.10
N PRO A 36 10.30 -13.99 12.55
CA PRO A 36 11.67 -14.28 12.13
C PRO A 36 11.77 -14.78 10.68
N ASP A 37 10.66 -15.15 10.06
CA ASP A 37 10.57 -15.63 8.68
C ASP A 37 10.22 -14.54 7.66
N ILE A 38 10.13 -13.26 8.07
CA ILE A 38 9.77 -12.14 7.19
C ILE A 38 10.73 -10.97 7.38
N GLU A 39 11.21 -10.42 6.27
CA GLU A 39 11.92 -9.15 6.24
C GLU A 39 11.08 -8.12 5.48
N LEU A 40 10.74 -7.00 6.14
CA LEU A 40 9.87 -5.99 5.55
C LEU A 40 10.63 -4.72 5.20
N VAL A 41 10.38 -4.23 4.00
CA VAL A 41 10.67 -2.86 3.60
C VAL A 41 9.38 -2.13 3.27
N GLY A 42 9.16 -0.99 3.92
CA GLY A 42 8.03 -0.14 3.63
C GLY A 42 8.19 0.57 2.28
N LEU A 43 7.08 0.80 1.59
CA LEU A 43 7.03 1.59 0.35
C LEU A 43 6.07 2.77 0.53
N ALA A 44 6.52 3.96 0.17
CA ALA A 44 5.69 5.16 0.12
C ALA A 44 6.02 6.03 -1.10
N ALA A 45 5.15 6.98 -1.40
CA ALA A 45 5.42 8.05 -2.37
C ALA A 45 6.43 9.06 -1.82
N ARG A 46 6.82 10.05 -2.64
CA ARG A 46 7.68 11.14 -2.19
C ARG A 46 6.94 12.01 -1.17
N HIS A 47 7.51 12.14 0.03
CA HIS A 47 7.05 13.05 1.07
C HIS A 47 8.18 13.92 1.59
N ARG A 48 7.86 15.15 1.98
CA ARG A 48 8.82 16.10 2.59
C ARG A 48 8.81 16.06 4.11
N THR A 49 7.73 15.52 4.68
CA THR A 49 7.50 15.46 6.12
C THR A 49 7.24 14.02 6.54
N PRO A 50 7.60 13.64 7.77
CA PRO A 50 7.19 12.35 8.32
C PRO A 50 5.66 12.28 8.48
N PRO A 51 5.09 11.07 8.62
CA PRO A 51 3.69 10.91 8.98
C PRO A 51 3.48 11.33 10.44
N SER A 52 2.21 11.35 10.90
CA SER A 52 1.94 11.58 12.32
C SER A 52 2.59 10.49 13.19
N GLY A 53 3.01 10.84 14.40
CA GLY A 53 3.79 9.95 15.27
C GLY A 53 3.11 8.60 15.56
N TYR A 54 1.78 8.57 15.71
CA TYR A 54 1.05 7.31 15.92
C TYR A 54 0.99 6.41 14.67
N LEU A 55 1.33 6.96 13.50
CA LEU A 55 1.41 6.26 12.21
C LEU A 55 2.84 6.12 11.70
N GLN A 56 3.83 6.47 12.52
CA GLN A 56 5.23 6.25 12.18
C GLN A 56 5.43 4.75 11.92
N PRO A 57 5.86 4.36 10.70
CA PRO A 57 6.12 2.97 10.40
C PRO A 57 7.20 2.38 11.32
N PRO A 58 7.03 1.13 11.77
CA PRO A 58 8.00 0.46 12.64
C PRO A 58 9.21 -0.09 11.87
N ILE A 59 9.22 0.04 10.55
CA ILE A 59 10.19 -0.54 9.62
C ILE A 59 10.78 0.56 8.72
N PRO A 60 11.97 0.34 8.12
CA PRO A 60 12.52 1.23 7.11
C PRO A 60 11.54 1.42 5.94
N VAL A 61 11.49 2.64 5.38
CA VAL A 61 10.60 2.97 4.25
C VAL A 61 11.41 3.54 3.10
N VAL A 62 11.29 2.92 1.92
CA VAL A 62 11.78 3.49 0.66
C VAL A 62 10.71 4.37 0.03
N HIS A 63 11.15 5.52 -0.48
CA HIS A 63 10.28 6.51 -1.08
C HIS A 63 10.44 6.55 -2.59
N SER A 64 9.33 6.46 -3.31
CA SER A 64 9.29 6.72 -4.75
C SER A 64 9.71 8.15 -5.06
N ALA A 65 10.33 8.35 -6.23
CA ALA A 65 10.59 9.67 -6.78
C ALA A 65 9.32 10.40 -7.26
N LEU A 66 8.12 9.81 -7.19
CA LEU A 66 6.85 10.44 -7.59
C LEU A 66 6.02 10.84 -6.36
N PRO A 67 5.33 12.00 -6.37
CA PRO A 67 4.39 12.35 -5.32
C PRO A 67 3.13 11.48 -5.42
N ARG A 68 2.41 11.29 -4.30
CA ARG A 68 1.26 10.36 -4.15
C ARG A 68 0.34 10.29 -5.36
N THR A 69 -0.26 11.43 -5.73
CA THR A 69 -1.27 11.47 -6.78
C THR A 69 -0.71 10.99 -8.11
N VAL A 70 0.54 11.34 -8.43
CA VAL A 70 1.20 10.93 -9.66
C VAL A 70 1.56 9.45 -9.60
N LEU A 71 2.05 8.97 -8.45
CA LEU A 71 2.41 7.56 -8.28
C LEU A 71 1.19 6.65 -8.44
N TYR A 72 0.06 6.99 -7.81
CA TYR A 72 -1.17 6.22 -7.90
C TYR A 72 -1.73 6.18 -9.33
N GLU A 73 -1.78 7.33 -10.00
CA GLU A 73 -2.26 7.39 -11.39
C GLU A 73 -1.29 6.69 -12.35
N ALA A 74 0.02 6.74 -12.10
CA ALA A 74 1.02 6.05 -12.92
C ALA A 74 0.92 4.53 -12.78
N TRP A 75 0.71 4.01 -11.56
CA TRP A 75 0.44 2.58 -11.36
C TRP A 75 -0.84 2.14 -12.06
N HIS A 76 -1.93 2.87 -11.84
CA HIS A 76 -3.24 2.50 -12.40
C HIS A 76 -3.27 2.62 -13.94
N ARG A 77 -2.76 3.72 -14.51
CA ARG A 77 -2.91 4.00 -15.95
C ARG A 77 -1.77 3.51 -16.81
N LEU A 78 -0.55 3.51 -16.27
CA LEU A 78 0.66 3.26 -17.04
C LEU A 78 1.34 1.95 -16.67
N GLY A 79 0.87 1.26 -15.62
CA GLY A 79 1.52 0.05 -15.14
C GLY A 79 2.98 0.28 -14.77
N ARG A 80 3.35 1.47 -14.26
CA ARG A 80 4.75 1.80 -13.89
C ARG A 80 4.83 2.96 -12.89
N PRO A 81 5.92 3.10 -12.13
CA PRO A 81 7.10 2.22 -12.08
C PRO A 81 6.78 0.91 -11.35
N ALA A 82 7.40 -0.18 -11.81
CA ALA A 82 7.46 -1.41 -11.03
C ALA A 82 8.29 -1.16 -9.77
N VAL A 83 7.79 -1.57 -8.61
CA VAL A 83 8.39 -1.23 -7.31
C VAL A 83 9.58 -2.10 -6.97
N ASP A 84 9.77 -3.20 -7.70
CA ASP A 84 10.76 -4.24 -7.42
C ASP A 84 12.16 -3.65 -7.27
N ARG A 85 12.62 -2.83 -8.22
CA ARG A 85 13.96 -2.21 -8.12
C ARG A 85 14.05 -1.18 -6.99
N LEU A 86 12.96 -0.50 -6.68
CA LEU A 86 12.91 0.51 -5.62
C LEU A 86 13.04 -0.15 -4.23
N THR A 87 12.53 -1.37 -4.08
CA THR A 87 12.45 -2.10 -2.82
C THR A 87 13.43 -3.27 -2.74
N GLY A 88 14.44 -3.34 -3.62
CA GLY A 88 15.50 -4.36 -3.54
C GLY A 88 15.15 -5.75 -4.13
N ARG A 89 14.20 -5.82 -5.06
CA ARG A 89 13.65 -7.04 -5.69
C ARG A 89 13.06 -8.00 -4.66
N PRO A 90 11.95 -7.60 -4.00
CA PRO A 90 11.30 -8.41 -2.99
C PRO A 90 10.72 -9.68 -3.63
N GLU A 91 10.55 -10.71 -2.82
CA GLU A 91 9.88 -11.94 -3.22
C GLU A 91 8.35 -11.78 -3.22
N LEU A 92 7.83 -10.77 -2.51
CA LEU A 92 6.41 -10.47 -2.43
C LEU A 92 6.16 -8.97 -2.24
N VAL A 93 5.11 -8.46 -2.89
CA VAL A 93 4.60 -7.10 -2.66
C VAL A 93 3.23 -7.18 -1.99
N HIS A 94 3.02 -6.39 -0.95
CA HIS A 94 1.76 -6.33 -0.23
C HIS A 94 1.18 -4.91 -0.24
N ALA A 95 0.07 -4.74 -0.97
CA ALA A 95 -0.74 -3.54 -1.01
C ALA A 95 -1.73 -3.51 0.17
N SER A 96 -1.48 -2.68 1.19
CA SER A 96 -2.29 -2.64 2.42
C SER A 96 -3.26 -1.44 2.52
N GLY A 97 -3.21 -0.50 1.57
CA GLY A 97 -3.85 0.80 1.67
C GLY A 97 -4.89 1.12 0.60
N GLY A 98 -5.36 0.13 -0.15
CA GLY A 98 -6.23 0.30 -1.31
C GLY A 98 -5.45 0.44 -2.62
N ALA A 99 -4.61 1.47 -2.78
CA ALA A 99 -3.80 1.63 -3.99
C ALA A 99 -2.88 0.42 -4.24
N VAL A 100 -2.77 -0.02 -5.49
CA VAL A 100 -2.09 -1.28 -5.85
C VAL A 100 -0.77 -0.99 -6.59
N PRO A 101 0.41 -1.21 -5.97
CA PRO A 101 1.69 -1.00 -6.61
C PRO A 101 1.90 -1.95 -7.78
N VAL A 102 2.64 -1.54 -8.81
CA VAL A 102 3.03 -2.42 -9.91
C VAL A 102 4.23 -3.26 -9.50
N THR A 103 4.19 -4.56 -9.77
CA THR A 103 5.29 -5.51 -9.57
C THR A 103 5.25 -6.62 -10.61
N ALA A 104 6.40 -7.25 -10.87
CA ALA A 104 6.48 -8.47 -11.68
C ALA A 104 6.43 -9.75 -10.83
N GLY A 105 6.51 -9.64 -9.50
CA GLY A 105 6.44 -10.74 -8.57
C GLY A 105 5.05 -10.94 -7.95
N PRO A 106 4.94 -11.91 -7.02
CA PRO A 106 3.71 -12.16 -6.26
C PRO A 106 3.16 -10.91 -5.56
N LEU A 107 1.85 -10.71 -5.67
CA LEU A 107 1.12 -9.58 -5.11
C LEU A 107 0.01 -10.03 -4.16
N VAL A 108 0.04 -9.51 -2.94
CA VAL A 108 -1.06 -9.58 -1.97
C VAL A 108 -1.73 -8.22 -1.87
N ALA A 109 -3.06 -8.19 -1.90
CA ALA A 109 -3.84 -6.98 -1.67
C ALA A 109 -4.77 -7.15 -0.47
N THR A 110 -4.72 -6.23 0.48
CA THR A 110 -5.70 -6.15 1.57
C THR A 110 -6.79 -5.15 1.22
N ILE A 111 -8.04 -5.59 1.31
CA ILE A 111 -9.23 -4.76 1.10
C ILE A 111 -10.03 -4.77 2.41
N HIS A 112 -10.09 -3.62 3.07
CA HIS A 112 -10.72 -3.50 4.39
C HIS A 112 -12.24 -3.38 4.31
N ASP A 113 -12.75 -2.60 3.36
CA ASP A 113 -14.17 -2.34 3.18
C ASP A 113 -14.44 -1.84 1.76
N LEU A 114 -15.73 -1.81 1.40
CA LEU A 114 -16.24 -1.22 0.16
C LEU A 114 -17.18 -0.07 0.48
N SER A 115 -16.91 0.70 1.54
CA SER A 115 -17.81 1.73 2.08
C SER A 115 -18.29 2.72 1.01
N TRP A 116 -17.45 3.05 0.03
CA TRP A 116 -17.82 3.97 -1.06
C TRP A 116 -18.92 3.44 -1.99
N ARG A 117 -19.17 2.12 -2.03
CA ARG A 117 -20.29 1.50 -2.76
C ARG A 117 -21.59 1.55 -1.97
N HIS A 118 -21.50 1.42 -0.64
CA HIS A 118 -22.67 1.42 0.26
C HIS A 118 -23.09 2.84 0.66
N ARG A 119 -22.13 3.77 0.76
CA ARG A 119 -22.29 5.16 1.19
C ARG A 119 -21.59 6.10 0.20
N PRO A 120 -22.12 6.25 -1.02
CA PRO A 120 -21.49 7.06 -2.06
C PRO A 120 -21.42 8.55 -1.71
N ASP A 121 -22.18 8.99 -0.71
CA ASP A 121 -22.19 10.33 -0.12
C ASP A 121 -20.94 10.62 0.74
N TRP A 122 -20.23 9.60 1.23
CA TRP A 122 -19.06 9.76 2.10
C TRP A 122 -17.76 10.10 1.36
N ALA A 123 -17.76 9.98 0.03
CA ALA A 123 -16.59 10.22 -0.79
C ALA A 123 -16.93 11.13 -1.97
N THR A 124 -15.99 12.00 -2.33
CA THR A 124 -16.10 12.80 -3.56
C THR A 124 -16.24 11.88 -4.78
N ARG A 125 -16.83 12.38 -5.87
CA ARG A 125 -16.92 11.63 -7.15
C ARG A 125 -15.55 11.09 -7.59
N ARG A 126 -14.51 11.90 -7.43
CA ARG A 126 -13.13 11.51 -7.71
C ARG A 126 -12.63 10.40 -6.78
N GLY A 127 -12.87 10.52 -5.48
CA GLY A 127 -12.50 9.51 -4.49
C GLY A 127 -13.13 8.15 -4.80
N ARG A 128 -14.42 8.13 -5.13
CA ARG A 128 -15.13 6.90 -5.55
C ARG A 128 -14.53 6.30 -6.81
N ARG A 129 -14.26 7.11 -7.83
CA ARG A 129 -13.61 6.63 -9.06
C ARG A 129 -12.24 5.99 -8.77
N LEU A 130 -11.43 6.60 -7.89
CA LEU A 130 -10.13 6.04 -7.52
C LEU A 130 -10.28 4.73 -6.72
N ALA A 131 -11.22 4.66 -5.79
CA ALA A 131 -11.47 3.44 -5.02
C ALA A 131 -11.94 2.28 -5.90
N GLU A 132 -12.83 2.54 -6.87
CA GLU A 132 -13.21 1.56 -7.89
C GLU A 132 -12.02 1.12 -8.75
N SER A 133 -11.21 2.08 -9.24
CA SER A 133 -9.99 1.79 -9.99
C SER A 133 -9.03 0.88 -9.20
N TRP A 134 -8.82 1.15 -7.91
CA TRP A 134 -7.94 0.34 -7.07
C TRP A 134 -8.50 -1.04 -6.77
N LEU A 135 -9.82 -1.16 -6.61
CA LEU A 135 -10.48 -2.45 -6.48
C LEU A 135 -10.35 -3.28 -7.76
N ASP A 136 -10.48 -2.64 -8.92
CA ASP A 136 -10.25 -3.29 -10.21
C ASP A 136 -8.78 -3.71 -10.36
N ASP A 137 -7.83 -2.84 -9.98
CA ASP A 137 -6.40 -3.17 -9.96
C ASP A 137 -6.11 -4.34 -9.02
N ALA A 138 -6.79 -4.45 -7.88
CA ALA A 138 -6.56 -5.52 -6.90
C ALA A 138 -6.94 -6.91 -7.43
N ARG A 139 -7.75 -7.01 -8.50
CA ARG A 139 -8.08 -8.31 -9.13
C ARG A 139 -6.87 -9.04 -9.72
N ARG A 140 -5.78 -8.32 -9.94
CA ARG A 140 -4.52 -8.90 -10.45
C ARG A 140 -3.62 -9.45 -9.33
N ALA A 141 -4.01 -9.29 -8.07
CA ALA A 141 -3.29 -9.86 -6.94
C ALA A 141 -3.45 -11.39 -6.93
N ASP A 142 -2.36 -12.10 -6.66
CA ASP A 142 -2.37 -13.55 -6.46
C ASP A 142 -3.20 -13.93 -5.21
N ARG A 143 -3.27 -13.01 -4.24
CA ARG A 143 -4.13 -13.16 -3.07
C ARG A 143 -4.78 -11.84 -2.67
N VAL A 144 -6.09 -11.88 -2.46
CA VAL A 144 -6.84 -10.83 -1.79
C VAL A 144 -7.14 -11.27 -0.36
N VAL A 145 -6.88 -10.40 0.61
CA VAL A 145 -7.21 -10.58 2.03
C VAL A 145 -8.29 -9.58 2.40
N CYS A 146 -9.40 -10.07 2.94
CA CYS A 146 -10.50 -9.28 3.47
C CYS A 146 -10.88 -9.79 4.87
N PRO A 147 -11.59 -8.96 5.69
CA PRO A 147 -12.21 -9.40 6.93
C PRO A 147 -13.26 -10.51 6.73
#